data_AF-A0A9E5GAL1-F1
#
_entry.id   AF-A0A9E5GAL1-F1
#
_cell.length_a   1.000
_cell.length_b   1.000
_cell.length_c   1.000
_cell.angle_alpha   90.00
_cell.angle_beta   90.00
_cell.angle_gamma   90.00
#
_symmetry.space_group_name_H-M   'P 1'
#
loop_
_entity.id
_entity.type
_entity.pdbx_description
1 polymer ?
#
loop_
_entity_poly.entity_id
_entity_poly.type
_entity_poly.pdbx_seq_one_letter_code
_entity_poly.pdbx_strand_id
1 'polypeptide(L)'
;MRKLKTDDDTRWKAIDSINKTAEDFTAPQLFTNLPKYDNDGAEYDYKVLEQAVTGYTTTYSGNDITNTLDTLDFTAEKVWSDYDDHYKTRPASIDISL
;
A
#
# COMPACT_ATOMS: atom_id res chain seq x y z
N MET A 1 6.91 5.79 8.21
CA MET A 1 6.04 5.24 9.28
C MET A 1 5.96 6.19 10.47
N ARG A 2 4.84 6.19 11.21
CA ARG A 2 4.64 6.96 12.43
C ARG A 2 4.17 6.04 13.55
N LYS A 3 4.68 6.24 14.77
CA LYS A 3 4.14 5.66 15.99
C LYS A 3 3.11 6.61 16.58
N LEU A 4 1.94 6.09 16.92
CA LEU A 4 0.87 6.84 17.55
C LEU A 4 0.55 6.21 18.90
N LYS A 5 0.10 7.06 19.84
CA LYS A 5 -0.44 6.66 21.13
C LYS A 5 -1.80 7.28 21.38
N THR A 6 -2.57 6.66 22.26
CA THR A 6 -3.77 7.27 22.82
C THR A 6 -4.14 6.68 24.17
N ASP A 7 -4.73 7.51 25.03
CA ASP A 7 -5.33 7.17 26.33
C ASP A 7 -6.83 6.85 26.20
N ASP A 8 -7.45 7.21 25.07
CA ASP A 8 -8.78 6.80 24.66
C ASP A 8 -8.82 6.57 23.14
N ASP A 9 -9.56 5.58 22.62
CA ASP A 9 -9.54 5.24 21.19
C ASP A 9 -9.96 6.39 20.23
N THR A 10 -10.41 7.52 20.77
CA THR A 10 -10.97 8.63 20.01
C THR A 10 -9.92 9.63 19.53
N ARG A 11 -8.73 9.71 20.16
CA ARG A 11 -7.72 10.72 19.80
C ARG A 11 -6.29 10.21 19.75
N TRP A 12 -5.91 9.68 18.60
CA TRP A 12 -4.53 9.26 18.32
C TRP A 12 -3.57 10.44 18.13
N LYS A 13 -2.45 10.42 18.85
CA LYS A 13 -1.37 11.42 18.74
C LYS A 13 -0.10 10.75 18.23
N ALA A 14 0.51 11.32 17.19
CA ALA A 14 1.83 10.88 16.74
C ALA A 14 2.90 11.25 17.78
N ILE A 15 3.79 10.32 18.09
CA ILE A 15 4.83 10.48 19.11
C ILE A 15 6.25 10.23 18.59
N ASP A 16 6.37 9.49 17.49
CA ASP A 16 7.65 9.20 16.85
C ASP A 16 7.43 8.88 15.36
N SER A 17 8.47 8.99 14.55
CA SER A 17 8.41 8.72 13.13
C SER A 17 9.72 8.18 12.59
N ILE A 18 9.62 7.22 11.67
CA ILE A 18 10.72 6.70 10.88
C ILE A 18 10.48 7.08 9.42
N ASN A 19 11.39 7.85 8.85
CA ASN A 19 11.40 8.24 7.45
C ASN A 19 12.53 7.51 6.74
N LYS A 20 12.17 6.46 6.01
CA LYS A 20 13.07 5.53 5.32
C LYS A 20 12.44 5.11 4.01
N THR A 21 13.26 4.71 3.04
CA THR A 21 12.81 4.11 1.78
C THR A 21 12.61 2.60 1.96
N ALA A 22 11.98 1.94 0.98
CA ALA A 22 11.81 0.49 1.00
C ALA A 22 13.15 -0.26 1.12
N GLU A 23 14.20 0.25 0.48
CA GLU A 23 15.55 -0.35 0.50
C GLU A 23 16.22 -0.30 1.88
N ASP A 24 15.82 0.66 2.73
CA ASP A 24 16.38 0.83 4.07
C ASP A 24 15.72 -0.08 5.13
N PHE A 25 14.61 -0.73 4.80
CA PHE A 25 13.89 -1.64 5.70
C PHE A 25 14.42 -3.08 5.61
N THR A 26 15.71 -3.24 5.86
CA THR A 26 16.39 -4.56 5.84
C THR A 26 16.27 -5.35 7.14
N ALA A 27 15.68 -4.76 8.18
CA ALA A 27 15.44 -5.38 9.48
C ALA A 27 14.19 -4.80 10.17
N PRO A 28 13.58 -5.52 11.14
CA PRO A 28 12.49 -4.99 11.95
C PRO A 28 12.87 -3.68 12.64
N GLN A 29 11.93 -2.74 12.71
CA GLN A 29 12.12 -1.46 13.38
C GLN A 29 11.51 -1.47 14.78
N LEU A 30 12.19 -0.82 15.72
CA LEU A 30 11.77 -0.75 17.12
C LEU A 30 11.51 0.69 17.53
N PHE A 31 10.34 0.92 18.12
CA PHE A 31 10.06 2.12 18.90
C PHE A 31 10.27 1.77 20.38
N THR A 32 11.20 2.43 21.04
CA THR A 32 11.57 2.15 22.43
C THR A 32 11.17 3.31 23.35
N ASN A 33 11.30 3.11 24.67
CA ASN A 33 10.99 4.13 25.68
C ASN A 33 9.55 4.66 25.62
N LEU A 34 8.59 3.78 25.31
CA LEU A 34 7.17 4.10 25.28
C LEU A 34 6.57 3.96 26.69
N PRO A 35 5.97 5.01 27.28
CA PRO A 35 5.36 4.93 28.60
C PRO A 35 4.14 4.00 28.57
N LYS A 36 3.96 3.16 29.59
CA LYS A 36 2.79 2.27 29.67
C LYS A 36 1.51 3.01 30.09
N TYR A 37 1.64 4.00 30.98
CA TYR A 37 0.51 4.70 31.59
C TYR A 37 0.58 6.21 31.35
N ASP A 38 -0.57 6.87 31.31
CA ASP A 38 -0.69 8.34 31.34
C ASP A 38 -0.53 8.91 32.76
N ASN A 39 -0.75 10.23 32.91
CA ASN A 39 -0.60 10.92 34.19
C ASN A 39 -1.70 10.54 35.20
N ASP A 40 -2.84 10.03 34.73
CA ASP A 40 -4.00 9.65 35.52
C ASP A 40 -4.01 8.14 35.83
N GLY A 41 -3.05 7.39 35.27
CA GLY A 41 -2.86 5.96 35.48
C GLY A 41 -3.57 5.05 34.46
N ALA A 42 -4.15 5.59 33.39
CA ALA A 42 -4.75 4.80 32.31
C ALA A 42 -3.66 4.25 31.37
N GLU A 43 -3.85 3.03 30.86
CA GLU A 43 -2.91 2.43 29.90
C GLU A 43 -3.00 3.11 28.54
N TYR A 44 -1.85 3.34 27.92
CA TYR A 44 -1.81 3.82 26.54
C TYR A 44 -1.98 2.67 25.56
N ASP A 45 -2.86 2.87 24.58
CA ASP A 45 -2.90 2.09 23.36
C ASP A 45 -1.94 2.67 22.32
N TYR A 46 -1.34 1.76 21.57
CA TYR A 46 -0.28 2.08 20.63
C TYR A 46 -0.53 1.45 19.27
N LYS A 47 -0.34 2.24 18.22
CA LYS A 47 -0.38 1.73 16.83
C LYS A 47 0.72 2.32 15.97
N VAL A 48 1.01 1.62 14.88
CA VAL A 48 1.93 2.08 13.84
C VAL A 48 1.10 2.36 12.59
N LEU A 49 1.37 3.48 11.93
CA LEU A 49 0.75 3.81 10.65
C LEU A 49 1.83 4.13 9.63
N GLU A 50 1.64 3.65 8.42
CA GLU A 50 2.37 4.10 7.26
C GLU A 50 1.60 5.21 6.53
N GLN A 51 2.33 6.11 5.91
CA GLN A 51 1.73 7.06 4.98
C GLN A 51 1.44 6.32 3.67
N ALA A 52 0.25 6.49 3.10
CA ALA A 52 -0.12 5.85 1.85
C ALA A 52 0.91 6.12 0.74
N VAL A 53 1.27 5.07 0.02
CA VAL A 53 2.18 5.12 -1.13
C VAL A 53 1.34 4.92 -2.39
N THR A 54 1.40 5.86 -3.32
CA THR A 54 0.63 5.77 -4.57
C THR A 54 0.96 4.50 -5.35
N GLY A 55 -0.07 3.78 -5.79
CA GLY A 55 0.07 2.53 -6.53
C GLY A 55 0.38 1.31 -5.65
N TYR A 56 0.27 1.44 -4.32
CA TYR A 56 0.35 0.32 -3.40
C TYR A 56 -0.84 0.32 -2.45
N THR A 57 -1.35 -0.88 -2.19
CA THR A 57 -2.31 -1.14 -1.12
C THR A 57 -1.58 -1.59 0.14
N THR A 58 -1.79 -0.88 1.24
CA THR A 58 -1.21 -1.21 2.56
C THR A 58 -2.18 -2.04 3.40
N THR A 59 -1.70 -3.13 3.99
CA THR A 59 -2.44 -3.96 4.95
C THR A 59 -1.69 -4.06 6.27
N TYR A 60 -2.43 -4.29 7.35
CA TYR A 60 -1.90 -4.38 8.72
C TYR A 60 -2.27 -5.72 9.35
N SER A 61 -1.28 -6.43 9.88
CA SER A 61 -1.45 -7.62 10.71
C SER A 61 -0.73 -7.42 12.03
N GLY A 62 -1.44 -6.89 13.02
CA GLY A 62 -0.83 -6.42 14.27
C GLY A 62 0.15 -5.26 13.99
N ASN A 63 1.45 -5.50 14.20
CA ASN A 63 2.51 -4.53 13.93
C ASN A 63 3.20 -4.73 12.57
N ASP A 64 2.84 -5.79 11.84
CA ASP A 64 3.37 -6.06 10.51
C ASP A 64 2.59 -5.24 9.48
N ILE A 65 3.34 -4.52 8.63
CA ILE A 65 2.79 -3.68 7.56
C ILE A 65 3.24 -4.31 6.23
N THR A 66 2.28 -4.64 5.38
CA THR A 66 2.55 -5.20 4.04
C THR A 66 2.02 -4.26 2.97
N ASN A 67 2.89 -3.87 2.04
CA ASN A 67 2.54 -3.10 0.85
C ASN A 67 2.51 -4.00 -0.38
N THR A 68 1.37 -4.08 -1.04
CA THR A 68 1.18 -4.83 -2.28
C THR A 68 1.05 -3.84 -3.42
N LEU A 69 1.86 -4.02 -4.47
CA LEU A 69 1.77 -3.20 -5.68
C LEU A 69 0.40 -3.39 -6.33
N ASP A 70 -0.28 -2.30 -6.63
CA ASP A 70 -1.53 -2.32 -7.37
C ASP A 70 -1.20 -2.61 -8.84
N THR A 71 -1.57 -3.79 -9.33
CA THR A 71 -1.41 -4.17 -10.73
C THR A 71 -2.69 -3.87 -11.50
N LEU A 72 -2.57 -3.23 -12.66
CA LEU A 72 -3.66 -3.08 -13.61
C LEU A 72 -3.45 -4.09 -14.73
N ASP A 73 -4.38 -5.04 -14.85
CA ASP A 73 -4.46 -5.91 -16.00
C ASP A 73 -5.28 -5.21 -17.08
N PHE A 74 -4.71 -5.09 -18.28
CA PHE A 74 -5.43 -4.59 -19.45
C PHE A 74 -5.66 -5.74 -20.43
N THR A 75 -6.92 -5.92 -20.83
CA THR A 75 -7.30 -6.81 -21.91
C THR A 75 -7.65 -5.98 -23.14
N ALA A 76 -7.04 -6.34 -24.29
CA ALA A 76 -7.36 -5.76 -25.58
C ALA A 76 -8.03 -6.82 -26.45
N GLU A 77 -9.20 -6.51 -27.01
CA GLU A 77 -9.89 -7.36 -27.97
C GLU A 77 -9.76 -6.76 -29.37
N LYS A 78 -9.31 -7.58 -30.34
CA LYS A 78 -9.29 -7.19 -31.74
C LYS A 78 -10.56 -7.67 -32.43
N VAL A 79 -11.40 -6.72 -32.81
CA VAL A 79 -12.56 -6.97 -33.69
C VAL A 79 -12.25 -6.45 -35.11
N TRP A 80 -12.54 -7.28 -36.11
CA TRP A 80 -12.49 -6.90 -37.52
C TRP A 80 -13.91 -6.65 -38.04
N SER A 81 -14.16 -5.46 -38.58
CA SER A 81 -15.40 -5.11 -39.27
C SER A 81 -15.13 -4.97 -40.76
N ASP A 82 -14.91 -6.09 -41.43
CA ASP A 82 -14.40 -6.18 -42.80
C ASP A 82 -15.15 -7.23 -43.66
N TYR A 83 -16.42 -7.50 -43.31
CA TYR A 83 -17.30 -8.45 -44.01
C TYR A 83 -16.71 -9.87 -44.08
N ASP A 84 -16.20 -10.38 -42.96
CA ASP A 84 -15.55 -11.69 -42.89
C ASP A 84 -14.37 -11.83 -43.87
N ASP A 85 -13.57 -10.76 -43.96
CA ASP A 85 -12.44 -10.66 -44.89
C ASP A 85 -12.83 -10.89 -46.36
N HIS A 86 -14.01 -10.42 -46.80
CA HIS A 86 -14.53 -10.63 -48.16
C HIS A 86 -13.53 -10.22 -49.27
N TYR A 87 -12.78 -9.15 -49.03
CA TYR A 87 -11.81 -8.62 -49.97
C TYR A 87 -10.40 -9.19 -49.79
N LYS A 88 -10.18 -10.11 -48.84
CA LYS A 88 -8.89 -10.74 -48.53
C LYS A 88 -7.78 -9.72 -48.24
N THR A 89 -8.14 -8.65 -47.55
CA THR A 89 -7.23 -7.56 -47.18
C THR A 89 -6.83 -7.61 -45.72
N ARG A 90 -7.43 -8.49 -44.91
CA ARG A 90 -7.10 -8.62 -43.49
C ARG A 90 -5.66 -9.10 -43.33
N PRO A 91 -4.83 -8.40 -42.54
CA PRO A 91 -3.48 -8.87 -42.25
C PRO A 91 -3.53 -10.13 -41.39
N ALA A 92 -2.54 -11.01 -41.55
CA ALA A 92 -2.44 -12.25 -40.79
C ALA A 92 -2.20 -12.00 -39.28
N SER A 93 -1.56 -10.88 -38.93
CA SER A 93 -1.32 -10.47 -37.54
C SER A 93 -1.31 -8.95 -37.42
N ILE A 94 -1.47 -8.49 -36.19
CA ILE A 94 -1.20 -7.11 -35.79
C ILE A 94 -0.30 -7.14 -34.56
N ASP A 95 0.61 -6.19 -34.47
CA ASP A 95 1.39 -5.98 -33.27
C ASP A 95 0.74 -4.87 -32.44
N ILE A 96 0.50 -5.18 -31.17
CA ILE A 96 -0.03 -4.22 -30.20
C ILE A 96 1.06 -4.03 -29.14
N SER A 97 1.39 -2.78 -28.85
CA SER A 97 2.29 -2.41 -27.77
C SER A 97 1.53 -1.51 -26.79
N LEU A 98 1.76 -1.73 -25.50
CA LEU A 98 1.29 -0.87 -24.41
C LEU A 98 2.11 0.42 -24.34
#